data_AF-A0A2N3E8D5-F1
#
_entry.id   AF-A0A2N3E8D5-F1
#
_cell.length_a   1.000
_cell.length_b   1.000
_cell.length_c   1.000
_cell.angle_alpha   90.00
_cell.angle_beta   90.00
_cell.angle_gamma   90.00
#
_symmetry.space_group_name_H-M   'P 1'
#
loop_
_entity.id
_entity.type
_entity.pdbx_description
1 polymer ?
#
loop_
_entity_poly.entity_id
_entity_poly.type
_entity_poly.pdbx_seq_one_letter_code
_entity_poly.pdbx_strand_id
1 'polypeptide(L)'
;MWLWLAYEMKRPWAWAAALIIAAGVCFSRLYLGVHDVEDVLAGILLGFFTLAIFAVLVHERVIARWRKLPAWMDFVVIIVAIPALWLIWPEGEEPTGIATVLFLLLGWFAGAALDRKAAPEKPILPAWWLQVLMAVGGILGLFALRKLLMVGGTVAGLPDAITGYIAIASIGIYATWIAPAIFRALKLMKQP
;
A
#
# COMPACT_ATOMS: atom_id res chain seq x y z
N MET A 1 5.52 -7.00 8.65
CA MET A 1 5.46 -5.52 8.57
C MET A 1 6.72 -4.86 9.14
N TRP A 2 7.04 -5.01 10.43
CA TRP A 2 8.20 -4.32 11.03
C TRP A 2 9.56 -4.76 10.48
N LEU A 3 9.80 -6.07 10.36
CA LEU A 3 11.04 -6.60 9.77
C LEU A 3 11.17 -6.26 8.28
N TRP A 4 10.04 -6.09 7.59
CA TRP A 4 10.01 -5.61 6.21
C TRP A 4 10.50 -4.16 6.10
N LEU A 5 10.01 -3.28 6.96
CA LEU A 5 10.49 -1.88 7.01
C LEU A 5 11.99 -1.82 7.34
N ALA A 6 12.46 -2.64 8.27
CA ALA A 6 13.87 -2.75 8.60
C ALA A 6 14.73 -3.21 7.40
N TYR A 7 14.22 -4.19 6.63
CA TYR A 7 14.87 -4.66 5.40
C TYR A 7 15.00 -3.55 4.36
N GLU A 8 13.94 -2.76 4.14
CA GLU A 8 13.94 -1.67 3.15
C GLU A 8 14.83 -0.49 3.59
N MET A 9 14.81 -0.13 4.89
CA MET A 9 15.61 0.97 5.42
C MET A 9 17.12 0.67 5.40
N LYS A 10 17.52 -0.61 5.41
CA LYS A 10 18.93 -1.05 5.43
C LYS A 10 19.76 -0.38 6.55
N ARG A 11 19.11 -0.01 7.67
CA ARG A 11 19.76 0.59 8.84
C ARG A 11 19.77 -0.39 10.01
N PRO A 12 20.91 -0.57 10.71
CA PRO A 12 21.01 -1.56 11.79
C PRO A 12 20.07 -1.27 12.97
N TRP A 13 19.85 0.01 13.30
CA TRP A 13 18.92 0.38 14.37
C TRP A 13 17.46 0.01 14.04
N ALA A 14 17.07 0.04 12.76
CA ALA A 14 15.72 -0.30 12.34
C ALA A 14 15.44 -1.79 12.55
N TRP A 15 16.45 -2.65 12.36
CA TRP A 15 16.38 -4.07 12.70
C TRP A 15 16.20 -4.29 14.20
N ALA A 16 16.97 -3.58 15.03
CA ALA A 16 16.82 -3.66 16.49
C ALA A 16 15.41 -3.25 16.94
N ALA A 17 14.91 -2.11 16.46
CA ALA A 17 13.56 -1.64 16.77
C ALA A 17 12.48 -2.62 16.29
N ALA A 18 12.60 -3.13 15.07
CA ALA A 18 11.65 -4.10 14.52
C ALA A 18 11.64 -5.42 15.32
N LEU A 19 12.80 -5.90 15.75
CA LEU A 19 12.91 -7.11 16.56
C LEU A 19 12.31 -6.91 17.95
N ILE A 20 12.57 -5.77 18.59
CA ILE A 20 11.97 -5.42 19.90
C ILE A 20 10.45 -5.38 19.80
N ILE A 21 9.90 -4.74 18.77
CA ILE A 21 8.45 -4.67 18.56
C ILE A 21 7.89 -6.08 18.29
N ALA A 22 8.52 -6.85 17.41
CA ALA A 22 8.06 -8.21 17.10
C ALA A 22 8.08 -9.12 18.34
N ALA A 23 9.15 -9.08 19.13
CA ALA A 23 9.24 -9.80 20.40
C ALA A 23 8.16 -9.33 21.38
N GLY A 24 7.97 -8.01 21.53
CA GLY A 24 6.94 -7.44 22.41
C GLY A 24 5.53 -7.90 22.02
N VAL A 25 5.21 -7.99 20.74
CA VAL A 25 3.92 -8.52 20.25
C VAL A 25 3.80 -10.02 20.58
N CYS A 26 4.83 -10.82 20.33
CA CYS A 26 4.81 -12.25 20.64
C CYS A 26 4.60 -12.50 22.14
N PHE A 27 5.37 -11.81 22.98
CA PHE A 27 5.27 -11.92 24.43
C PHE A 27 3.93 -11.40 24.96
N SER A 28 3.34 -10.36 24.37
CA SER A 28 2.03 -9.89 24.84
C SER A 28 0.92 -10.92 24.58
N ARG A 29 1.00 -11.69 23.49
CA ARG A 29 0.04 -12.76 23.20
C ARG A 29 0.13 -13.91 24.20
N LEU A 30 1.35 -14.33 24.54
CA LEU A 30 1.59 -15.34 25.57
C LEU A 30 1.16 -14.84 26.95
N TYR A 31 1.50 -13.60 27.29
CA TYR A 31 1.16 -13.00 28.58
C TYR A 31 -0.36 -12.88 28.79
N LEU A 32 -1.10 -12.51 27.74
CA LEU A 32 -2.56 -12.45 27.77
C LEU A 32 -3.22 -13.84 27.78
N GLY A 33 -2.45 -14.91 27.59
CA GLY A 33 -2.96 -16.29 27.56
C GLY A 33 -3.93 -16.57 26.40
N VAL A 34 -3.86 -15.77 25.33
CA VAL A 34 -4.78 -15.90 24.18
C VAL A 34 -4.24 -16.81 23.08
N HIS A 35 -2.95 -17.16 23.15
CA HIS A 35 -2.28 -18.03 22.20
C HIS A 35 -1.29 -18.94 22.91
N ASP A 36 -1.18 -20.17 22.41
CA ASP A 36 -0.17 -21.11 22.85
C ASP A 36 1.20 -20.79 22.24
N VAL A 37 2.26 -21.43 22.75
CA VAL A 37 3.62 -21.22 22.26
C VAL A 37 3.74 -21.68 20.80
N GLU A 38 3.06 -22.77 20.46
CA GLU A 38 2.98 -23.32 19.12
C GLU A 38 2.41 -22.30 18.12
N ASP A 39 1.34 -21.59 18.48
CA ASP A 39 0.73 -20.55 17.65
C ASP A 39 1.72 -19.41 17.34
N VAL A 40 2.44 -18.96 18.38
CA VAL A 40 3.42 -17.89 18.25
C VAL A 40 4.60 -18.32 17.37
N LEU A 41 5.10 -19.55 17.55
CA LEU A 41 6.18 -20.10 16.73
C LEU A 41 5.76 -20.27 15.27
N ALA A 42 4.54 -20.77 15.02
CA ALA A 42 3.98 -20.88 13.68
C ALA A 42 3.84 -19.49 13.02
N GLY A 43 3.36 -18.49 13.77
CA GLY A 43 3.25 -17.11 13.31
C GLY A 43 4.61 -16.48 12.98
N ILE A 44 5.64 -16.73 13.80
CA ILE A 44 7.02 -16.29 13.54
C ILE A 44 7.56 -16.93 12.26
N LEU A 45 7.38 -18.25 12.12
CA LEU A 45 7.85 -19.00 10.94
C LEU A 45 7.18 -18.48 9.67
N LEU A 46 5.86 -18.27 9.70
CA LEU A 46 5.10 -17.69 8.59
C LEU A 46 5.59 -16.26 8.27
N GLY A 47 5.89 -15.47 9.29
CA GLY A 47 6.44 -14.12 9.14
C GLY A 47 7.81 -14.11 8.43
N PHE A 48 8.72 -15.01 8.81
CA PHE A 48 10.01 -15.15 8.13
C PHE A 48 9.87 -15.70 6.72
N PHE A 49 8.99 -16.69 6.52
CA PHE A 49 8.72 -17.27 5.21
C PHE A 49 8.20 -16.23 4.22
N THR A 50 7.21 -15.43 4.62
CA THR A 50 6.66 -14.35 3.79
C THR A 50 7.69 -13.24 3.53
N LEU A 51 8.54 -12.91 4.50
CA LEU A 51 9.65 -11.96 4.31
C LEU A 51 10.69 -12.49 3.30
N ALA A 52 11.01 -13.78 3.34
CA ALA A 52 11.94 -14.40 2.40
C ALA A 52 11.40 -14.38 0.97
N ILE A 53 10.12 -14.74 0.78
CA ILE A 53 9.44 -14.63 -0.51
C ILE A 53 9.51 -13.20 -1.03
N PHE A 54 9.18 -12.22 -0.19
CA PHE A 54 9.23 -10.81 -0.55
C PHE A 54 10.65 -10.38 -0.98
N ALA A 55 11.68 -10.74 -0.21
CA ALA A 55 13.06 -10.38 -0.51
C ALA A 55 13.52 -10.94 -1.88
N VAL A 56 13.05 -12.13 -2.25
CA VAL A 56 13.30 -12.72 -3.57
C VAL A 56 12.55 -11.95 -4.66
N LEU A 57 11.27 -11.66 -4.47
CA LEU A 57 10.43 -10.99 -5.46
C LEU A 57 10.88 -9.55 -5.75
N VAL A 58 11.40 -8.85 -4.73
CA VAL A 58 11.87 -7.45 -4.85
C VAL A 58 13.35 -7.36 -5.23
N HIS A 59 14.02 -8.49 -5.42
CA HIS A 59 15.40 -8.47 -5.91
C HIS A 59 15.49 -7.77 -7.28
N GLU A 60 16.50 -6.91 -7.47
CA GLU A 60 16.68 -6.09 -8.68
C GLU A 60 16.56 -6.87 -9.98
N ARG A 61 17.00 -8.13 -10.03
CA ARG A 61 16.90 -8.99 -11.22
C ARG A 61 15.44 -9.31 -11.58
N VAL A 62 14.62 -9.59 -10.58
CA VAL A 62 13.19 -9.88 -10.75
C VAL A 62 12.46 -8.62 -11.14
N ILE A 63 12.69 -7.51 -10.43
CA ILE A 63 12.08 -6.21 -10.75
C ILE A 63 12.48 -5.75 -12.15
N ALA A 64 13.75 -5.85 -12.53
CA ALA A 64 14.21 -5.42 -13.85
C ALA A 64 13.56 -6.24 -14.96
N ARG A 65 13.33 -7.54 -14.75
CA ARG A 65 12.60 -8.39 -15.68
C ARG A 65 11.12 -8.02 -15.73
N TRP A 66 10.50 -7.76 -14.59
CA TRP A 66 9.10 -7.35 -14.49
C TRP A 66 8.83 -6.00 -15.16
N ARG A 67 9.72 -5.02 -14.98
CA ARG A 67 9.61 -3.69 -15.61
C ARG A 67 9.76 -3.69 -17.13
N LYS A 68 10.25 -4.79 -17.73
CA LYS A 68 10.24 -4.96 -19.19
C LYS A 68 8.88 -5.38 -19.72
N LEU A 69 7.99 -5.87 -18.87
CA LEU A 69 6.63 -6.22 -19.25
C LEU A 69 5.83 -4.94 -19.53
N PRO A 70 4.85 -5.01 -20.43
CA PRO A 70 3.99 -3.87 -20.71
C PRO A 70 3.16 -3.52 -19.46
N ALA A 71 2.88 -2.23 -19.27
CA ALA A 71 2.20 -1.73 -18.06
C ALA A 71 0.82 -2.36 -17.80
N TRP A 72 0.15 -2.92 -18.83
CA TRP A 72 -1.13 -3.64 -18.65
C TRP A 72 -0.96 -4.97 -17.89
N MET A 73 0.25 -5.53 -17.84
CA MET A 73 0.52 -6.78 -17.13
C MET A 73 0.32 -6.65 -15.62
N ASP A 74 0.63 -5.48 -15.05
CA ASP A 74 0.35 -5.20 -13.63
C ASP A 74 -1.16 -5.30 -13.34
N PHE A 75 -1.99 -4.81 -14.26
CA PHE A 75 -3.45 -4.89 -14.15
C PHE A 75 -3.96 -6.33 -14.28
N VAL A 76 -3.37 -7.13 -15.16
CA VAL A 76 -3.70 -8.56 -15.28
C VAL A 76 -3.40 -9.30 -14.00
N VAL A 77 -2.24 -9.05 -13.38
CA VAL A 77 -1.90 -9.68 -12.10
C VAL A 77 -2.90 -9.31 -11.02
N ILE A 78 -3.33 -8.04 -10.94
CA ILE A 78 -4.36 -7.63 -9.99
C ILE A 78 -5.69 -8.33 -10.28
N ILE A 79 -6.12 -8.38 -11.55
CA ILE A 79 -7.38 -9.03 -11.97
C ILE A 79 -7.36 -10.54 -11.70
N VAL A 80 -6.23 -11.22 -11.91
CA VAL A 80 -6.07 -12.66 -11.66
C VAL A 80 -5.91 -12.95 -10.17
N ALA A 81 -5.31 -12.05 -9.39
CA ALA A 81 -5.22 -12.18 -7.95
C ALA A 81 -6.60 -12.18 -7.28
N ILE A 82 -7.61 -11.54 -7.87
CA ILE A 82 -8.99 -11.49 -7.34
C ILE A 82 -9.59 -12.89 -7.16
N PRO A 83 -9.80 -13.69 -8.23
CA PRO A 83 -10.34 -15.04 -8.08
C PRO A 83 -9.35 -15.96 -7.36
N ALA A 84 -8.04 -15.79 -7.53
CA ALA A 84 -7.05 -16.65 -6.87
C ALA A 84 -7.11 -16.52 -5.34
N LEU A 85 -7.17 -15.29 -4.81
CA LEU A 85 -7.33 -15.06 -3.37
C LEU A 85 -8.67 -15.56 -2.87
N TRP A 86 -9.73 -15.42 -3.68
CA TRP A 86 -11.04 -15.94 -3.32
C TRP A 86 -11.08 -17.48 -3.24
N LEU A 87 -10.34 -18.18 -4.10
CA LEU A 87 -10.26 -19.65 -4.08
C LEU A 87 -9.37 -20.20 -2.95
N ILE A 88 -8.32 -19.46 -2.57
CA ILE A 88 -7.35 -19.90 -1.56
C ILE A 88 -7.82 -19.53 -0.15
N TRP A 89 -8.66 -18.50 0.00
CA TRP A 89 -9.14 -18.01 1.30
C TRP A 89 -10.51 -18.62 1.66
N PRO A 90 -10.56 -19.65 2.52
CA PRO A 90 -11.78 -20.46 2.71
C PRO A 90 -12.88 -19.77 3.53
N GLU A 91 -12.54 -18.73 4.32
CA GLU A 91 -13.43 -18.06 5.29
C GLU A 91 -13.80 -16.62 4.87
N GLY A 92 -13.85 -16.35 3.57
CA GLY A 92 -14.21 -15.03 3.05
C GLY A 92 -15.71 -14.75 3.16
N GLU A 93 -16.28 -14.71 4.37
CA GLU A 93 -17.72 -14.44 4.59
C GLU A 93 -18.15 -13.10 3.99
N GLU A 94 -17.22 -12.14 3.81
CA GLU A 94 -17.45 -10.90 3.07
C GLU A 94 -16.37 -10.63 2.00
N PRO A 95 -16.68 -10.86 0.71
CA PRO A 95 -15.78 -10.56 -0.42
C PRO A 95 -15.39 -9.07 -0.54
N THR A 96 -16.07 -8.19 0.21
CA THR A 96 -15.94 -6.73 0.19
C THR A 96 -14.54 -6.26 0.57
N GLY A 97 -13.89 -6.91 1.54
CA GLY A 97 -12.54 -6.58 1.99
C GLY A 97 -11.47 -6.85 0.92
N ILE A 98 -11.57 -8.03 0.28
CA ILE A 98 -10.67 -8.42 -0.82
C ILE A 98 -10.86 -7.42 -1.99
N ALA A 99 -12.10 -7.19 -2.41
CA ALA A 99 -12.42 -6.24 -3.47
C ALA A 99 -11.87 -4.83 -3.15
N THR A 100 -12.06 -4.35 -1.92
CA THR A 100 -11.56 -3.05 -1.46
C THR A 100 -10.05 -2.88 -1.67
N VAL A 101 -9.25 -3.85 -1.23
CA VAL A 101 -7.79 -3.80 -1.41
C VAL A 101 -7.42 -3.82 -2.90
N LEU A 102 -8.12 -4.61 -3.70
CA LEU A 102 -7.84 -4.72 -5.13
C LEU A 102 -8.20 -3.46 -5.90
N PHE A 103 -9.33 -2.81 -5.59
CA PHE A 103 -9.69 -1.52 -6.17
C PHE A 103 -8.70 -0.43 -5.74
N LEU A 104 -8.20 -0.47 -4.49
CA LEU A 104 -7.12 0.42 -4.04
C LEU A 104 -5.86 0.23 -4.88
N LEU A 105 -5.42 -1.04 -5.03
CA LEU A 105 -4.23 -1.39 -5.81
C LEU A 105 -4.41 -1.01 -7.28
N LEU A 106 -5.58 -1.25 -7.87
CA LEU A 106 -5.90 -0.85 -9.23
C LEU A 106 -5.70 0.67 -9.42
N GLY A 107 -6.27 1.46 -8.52
CA GLY A 107 -6.10 2.91 -8.53
C GLY A 107 -4.65 3.35 -8.30
N TRP A 108 -3.96 2.70 -7.35
CA TRP A 108 -2.56 2.95 -7.05
C TRP A 108 -1.65 2.70 -8.25
N PHE A 109 -1.80 1.56 -8.93
CA PHE A 109 -1.00 1.22 -10.11
C PHE A 109 -1.35 2.13 -11.29
N ALA A 110 -2.62 2.45 -11.51
CA ALA A 110 -3.04 3.39 -12.53
C ALA A 110 -2.42 4.77 -12.31
N GLY A 111 -2.53 5.32 -11.10
CA GLY A 111 -1.93 6.60 -10.75
C GLY A 111 -0.40 6.57 -10.83
N ALA A 112 0.25 5.54 -10.31
CA ALA A 112 1.71 5.40 -10.41
C ALA A 112 2.20 5.29 -11.87
N ALA A 113 1.44 4.63 -12.75
CA ALA A 113 1.75 4.57 -14.18
C ALA A 113 1.61 5.94 -14.87
N LEU A 114 0.60 6.73 -14.48
CA LEU A 114 0.43 8.11 -14.96
C LEU A 114 1.54 9.03 -14.44
N ASP A 115 1.91 8.90 -13.17
CA ASP A 115 2.96 9.71 -12.54
C ASP A 115 4.33 9.44 -13.17
N ARG A 116 4.66 8.17 -13.43
CA ARG A 116 5.89 7.78 -14.15
C ARG A 116 6.00 8.38 -15.54
N LYS A 117 4.87 8.55 -16.25
CA LYS A 117 4.85 9.22 -17.56
C LYS A 117 4.97 10.73 -17.43
N ALA A 118 4.36 11.32 -16.40
CA ALA A 118 4.34 12.76 -16.19
C ALA A 118 5.65 13.32 -15.60
N ALA A 119 6.35 12.54 -14.77
CA ALA A 119 7.60 12.92 -14.12
C ALA A 119 8.54 11.69 -14.03
N PRO A 120 9.30 11.38 -15.09
CA PRO A 120 10.19 10.21 -15.12
C PRO A 120 11.40 10.36 -14.20
N GLU A 121 11.76 11.59 -13.82
CA GLU A 121 12.92 11.90 -12.99
C GLU A 121 12.57 11.89 -11.50
N LYS A 122 13.54 11.50 -10.67
CA LYS A 122 13.36 11.47 -9.22
C LYS A 122 13.21 12.90 -8.70
N PRO A 123 12.11 13.25 -8.01
CA PRO A 123 11.92 14.59 -7.49
C PRO A 123 12.97 14.89 -6.40
N ILE A 124 13.53 16.10 -6.42
CA ILE A 124 14.39 16.58 -5.34
C ILE A 124 13.48 17.02 -4.20
N LEU A 125 13.61 16.34 -3.06
CA LEU A 125 12.78 16.62 -1.89
C LEU A 125 13.12 18.01 -1.32
N PRO A 126 12.10 18.82 -0.98
CA PRO A 126 12.30 20.11 -0.35
C PRO A 126 12.74 19.96 1.12
N ALA A 127 12.92 21.08 1.83
CA ALA A 127 13.21 21.07 3.26
C ALA A 127 12.19 20.25 4.07
N TRP A 128 12.63 19.61 5.15
CA TRP A 128 11.82 18.67 5.94
C TRP A 128 10.48 19.25 6.43
N TRP A 129 10.43 20.54 6.78
CA TRP A 129 9.20 21.20 7.23
C TRP A 129 8.18 21.34 6.09
N LEU A 130 8.63 21.56 4.85
CA LEU A 130 7.79 21.62 3.67
C LEU A 130 7.24 20.23 3.35
N GLN A 131 8.04 19.18 3.56
CA GLN A 131 7.57 17.79 3.45
C GLN A 131 6.47 17.48 4.47
N VAL A 132 6.58 17.98 5.70
CA VAL A 132 5.53 17.84 6.72
C VAL A 132 4.25 18.56 6.27
N LEU A 133 4.35 19.79 5.77
CA LEU A 133 3.19 20.52 5.25
C LEU A 133 2.54 19.81 4.06
N MET A 134 3.35 19.28 3.14
CA MET A 134 2.86 18.48 2.02
C MET A 134 2.19 17.19 2.49
N ALA A 135 2.74 16.50 3.47
CA ALA A 135 2.15 15.29 4.05
C ALA A 135 0.80 15.59 4.71
N VAL A 136 0.74 16.62 5.56
CA VAL A 136 -0.50 17.05 6.21
C VAL A 136 -1.53 17.50 5.17
N GLY A 137 -1.13 18.32 4.20
CA GLY A 137 -2.01 18.77 3.12
C GLY A 137 -2.53 17.63 2.25
N GLY A 138 -1.67 16.66 1.92
CA GLY A 138 -2.06 15.46 1.18
C GLY A 138 -3.03 14.57 1.95
N ILE A 139 -2.82 14.40 3.25
CA ILE A 139 -3.73 13.64 4.13
C ILE A 139 -5.10 14.34 4.20
N LEU A 140 -5.12 15.65 4.43
CA LEU A 140 -6.35 16.44 4.46
C LEU A 140 -7.10 16.36 3.12
N GLY A 141 -6.38 16.47 2.01
CA GLY A 141 -6.94 16.32 0.66
C GLY A 141 -7.51 14.93 0.41
N LEU A 142 -6.86 13.88 0.90
CA LEU A 142 -7.35 12.49 0.82
C LEU A 142 -8.67 12.33 1.57
N PHE A 143 -8.78 12.84 2.80
CA PHE A 143 -10.02 12.78 3.57
C PHE A 143 -11.14 13.60 2.92
N ALA A 144 -10.81 14.79 2.40
CA ALA A 144 -11.76 15.62 1.67
C ALA A 144 -12.28 14.93 0.41
N LEU A 145 -11.40 14.32 -0.38
CA LEU A 145 -11.76 13.54 -1.58
C LEU A 145 -12.68 12.37 -1.20
N ARG A 146 -12.31 11.59 -0.18
CA ARG A 146 -13.13 10.45 0.27
C ARG A 146 -14.52 10.92 0.69
N LYS A 147 -14.61 11.99 1.48
CA LYS A 147 -15.90 12.55 1.91
C LYS A 147 -16.73 13.01 0.71
N LEU A 148 -16.12 13.71 -0.24
CA LEU A 148 -16.80 14.20 -1.44
C LEU A 148 -17.36 13.05 -2.28
N LEU A 149 -16.58 11.99 -2.49
CA LEU A 149 -17.01 10.84 -3.28
C LEU A 149 -18.13 10.05 -2.58
N MET A 150 -18.05 9.88 -1.26
CA MET A 150 -19.11 9.20 -0.50
C MET A 150 -20.42 9.99 -0.53
N VAL A 151 -20.37 11.30 -0.28
CA VAL A 151 -21.56 12.17 -0.33
C VAL A 151 -22.11 12.30 -1.76
N GLY A 152 -21.23 12.38 -2.75
CA GLY A 152 -21.63 12.43 -4.15
C GLY A 152 -22.32 11.13 -4.60
N GLY A 153 -21.80 9.98 -4.18
CA GLY A 153 -22.40 8.68 -4.48
C GLY A 153 -23.78 8.49 -3.86
N THR A 154 -23.98 8.94 -2.62
CA THR A 154 -25.29 8.86 -1.96
C THR A 154 -26.31 9.79 -2.62
N VAL A 155 -25.92 11.01 -2.98
CA VAL A 155 -26.80 11.96 -3.70
C VAL A 155 -27.13 11.45 -5.11
N ALA A 156 -26.21 10.76 -5.77
CA ALA A 156 -26.42 10.12 -7.07
C ALA A 156 -27.28 8.84 -7.00
N GLY A 157 -27.64 8.37 -5.80
CA GLY A 157 -28.42 7.14 -5.60
C GLY A 157 -27.65 5.87 -5.92
N LEU A 158 -26.30 5.90 -5.90
CA LEU A 158 -25.49 4.72 -6.14
C LEU A 158 -25.48 3.80 -4.92
N PRO A 159 -25.46 2.46 -5.11
CA PRO A 159 -25.27 1.51 -4.02
C PRO A 159 -23.99 1.80 -3.22
N ASP A 160 -24.06 1.66 -1.90
CA ASP A 160 -22.94 1.96 -0.99
C ASP A 160 -21.66 1.19 -1.33
N ALA A 161 -21.79 -0.07 -1.75
CA ALA A 161 -20.65 -0.89 -2.17
C ALA A 161 -19.93 -0.31 -3.40
N ILE A 162 -20.67 0.13 -4.41
CA ILE A 162 -20.11 0.70 -5.64
C ILE A 162 -19.45 2.05 -5.32
N THR A 163 -20.13 2.89 -4.54
CA THR A 163 -19.57 4.15 -4.05
C THR A 163 -18.27 3.94 -3.28
N GLY A 164 -18.23 2.92 -2.42
CA GLY A 164 -17.04 2.53 -1.67
C GLY A 164 -15.87 2.12 -2.56
N TYR A 165 -16.10 1.23 -3.54
CA TYR A 165 -15.05 0.79 -4.47
C TYR A 165 -14.51 1.93 -5.33
N ILE A 166 -15.38 2.80 -5.84
CA ILE A 166 -14.99 3.99 -6.60
C ILE A 166 -14.16 4.94 -5.73
N ALA A 167 -14.59 5.17 -4.49
CA ALA A 167 -13.87 6.04 -3.56
C ALA A 167 -12.46 5.50 -3.27
N ILE A 168 -12.34 4.19 -3.02
CA ILE A 168 -11.07 3.54 -2.70
C ILE A 168 -10.12 3.52 -3.91
N ALA A 169 -10.62 3.22 -5.11
CA ALA A 169 -9.81 3.32 -6.33
C ALA A 169 -9.33 4.76 -6.57
N SER A 170 -10.21 5.74 -6.35
CA SER A 170 -9.87 7.16 -6.49
C SER A 170 -8.81 7.59 -5.47
N ILE A 171 -8.85 7.07 -4.23
CA ILE A 171 -7.80 7.30 -3.22
C ILE A 171 -6.45 6.76 -3.70
N GLY A 172 -6.43 5.57 -4.30
CA GLY A 172 -5.20 5.00 -4.88
C GLY A 172 -4.59 5.89 -5.96
N ILE A 173 -5.41 6.41 -6.88
CA ILE A 173 -4.98 7.36 -7.92
C ILE A 173 -4.52 8.68 -7.29
N TYR A 174 -5.25 9.16 -6.28
CA TYR A 174 -4.94 10.42 -5.62
C TYR A 174 -3.58 10.38 -4.95
N ALA A 175 -3.31 9.33 -4.19
CA ALA A 175 -2.07 9.16 -3.44
C ALA A 175 -0.84 9.08 -4.35
N THR A 176 -0.99 8.48 -5.53
CA THR A 176 0.14 8.19 -6.44
C THR A 176 0.31 9.18 -7.57
N TRP A 177 -0.73 9.91 -7.97
CA TRP A 177 -0.67 10.85 -9.09
C TRP A 177 -1.16 12.25 -8.75
N ILE A 178 -2.38 12.38 -8.21
CA ILE A 178 -3.01 13.71 -8.03
C ILE A 178 -2.24 14.54 -7.01
N ALA A 179 -1.95 13.99 -5.82
CA ALA A 179 -1.20 14.71 -4.79
C ALA A 179 0.21 15.10 -5.27
N PRO A 180 1.03 14.18 -5.83
CA PRO A 180 2.31 14.55 -6.44
C PRO A 180 2.18 15.61 -7.55
N ALA A 181 1.17 15.50 -8.43
CA ALA A 181 0.94 16.46 -9.50
C ALA A 181 0.60 17.86 -8.97
N ILE A 182 -0.23 17.96 -7.94
CA ILE A 182 -0.53 19.24 -7.26
C ILE A 182 0.75 19.84 -6.66
N PHE A 183 1.56 19.04 -5.97
CA PHE A 183 2.81 19.54 -5.38
C PHE A 183 3.83 19.99 -6.42
N ARG A 184 3.89 19.33 -7.59
CA ARG A 184 4.70 19.79 -8.74
C ARG A 184 4.16 21.09 -9.31
N ALA A 185 2.85 21.20 -9.51
CA ALA A 185 2.21 22.41 -10.03
C ALA A 185 2.45 23.62 -9.11
N LEU A 186 2.45 23.40 -7.79
CA LEU A 186 2.75 24.41 -6.78
C LEU A 186 4.26 24.73 -6.64
N LYS A 187 5.12 24.12 -7.46
CA LYS A 187 6.59 24.25 -7.42
C LYS A 187 7.22 23.93 -6.06
N LEU A 188 6.54 23.12 -5.24
CA LEU A 188 7.04 22.68 -3.94
C LEU A 188 8.13 21.60 -4.08
N MET A 189 8.16 20.91 -5.23
CA MET A 189 9.21 19.96 -5.59
C MET A 189 10.03 20.56 -6.74
N LYS A 190 11.34 20.69 -6.55
CA LYS A 190 12.23 21.12 -7.63
C LYS A 190 12.33 19.98 -8.66
N GLN A 191 11.92 20.27 -9.88
CA GLN A 191 12.33 19.49 -11.05
C GLN A 191 13.81 19.82 -11.30
N PRO A 192 14.65 18.82 -11.65
CA PRO A 192 16.06 19.07 -11.94
C PRO A 192 16.26 20.02 -13.12
#